data_AF-A0A1B3NDC8-F1
#
_entry.id   AF-A0A1B3NDC8-F1
#
_cell.length_a   1.000
_cell.length_b   1.000
_cell.length_c   1.000
_cell.angle_alpha   90.00
_cell.angle_beta   90.00
_cell.angle_gamma   90.00
#
_symmetry.space_group_name_H-M   'P 1'
#
loop_
_entity.id
_entity.type
_entity.pdbx_description
1 polymer ?
#
loop_
_entity_poly.entity_id
_entity_poly.type
_entity_poly.pdbx_seq_one_letter_code
_entity_poly.pdbx_strand_id
1 'polypeptide(L)'
;MRNPIACLLVAAAVAFASPATAASCVPPAEPEVQGVRFLLGIQPSDGILDVWCRIQALSGDYRINVLFPGPKAHKSFDAKFDGKRSRSREELASFIRGLLPTGPGPKEDSAGMKWPEVLATNVQAMAPTAPDGQGLGIPAVVPGSSSIALWAPIVLRVKPLKLGDGEFTLVVSFKPSAARLLMAMTGSAERFQVQGWRNRVLTTGHFSGSCPPTIPLCKDLPDVVPMETAWLVDTVRIEASGGGLSRTALTVLGNLAEENKPFIQSNSMPRFVPMFGEAEIIAEDGAREVQAVAVGDENRAAGTQSIVVRWRERPNSKTTYAMTLANWMREARAALVLQYGSKPGSKP
;
A
#
# COMPACT_ATOMS: atom_id res chain seq x y z
N MET A 1 7.80 53.84 -13.09
CA MET A 1 9.07 53.80 -12.32
C MET A 1 8.90 52.83 -11.16
N ARG A 2 9.82 51.86 -11.07
CA ARG A 2 10.34 51.15 -9.89
C ARG A 2 9.42 50.25 -9.04
N ASN A 3 9.64 48.95 -9.24
CA ASN A 3 9.79 47.90 -8.21
C ASN A 3 10.77 48.31 -7.08
N PRO A 4 10.67 47.71 -5.87
CA PRO A 4 11.48 46.51 -5.52
C PRO A 4 10.64 45.43 -4.78
N ILE A 5 10.81 44.11 -4.92
CA ILE A 5 11.92 43.16 -4.68
C ILE A 5 12.35 42.98 -3.20
N ALA A 6 12.15 41.73 -2.73
CA ALA A 6 12.90 40.90 -1.77
C ALA A 6 12.78 41.09 -0.24
N CYS A 7 12.45 40.01 0.47
CA CYS A 7 13.40 39.07 1.11
C CYS A 7 12.62 37.91 1.78
N LEU A 8 12.70 36.67 1.28
CA LEU A 8 13.62 35.62 1.76
C LEU A 8 13.64 35.41 3.29
N LEU A 9 13.00 34.32 3.73
CA LEU A 9 13.46 33.53 4.88
C LEU A 9 13.31 32.05 4.53
N VAL A 10 14.33 31.54 3.83
CA VAL A 10 14.65 30.12 3.79
C VAL A 10 15.36 29.83 5.10
N ALA A 11 14.64 29.27 6.07
CA ALA A 11 15.28 28.65 7.23
C ALA A 11 15.62 27.21 6.86
N ALA A 12 16.88 27.01 6.47
CA ALA A 12 17.50 25.70 6.43
C ALA A 12 17.55 25.14 7.86
N ALA A 13 16.74 24.13 8.14
CA ALA A 13 16.92 23.28 9.31
C ALA A 13 17.46 21.93 8.80
N VAL A 14 18.78 21.83 8.76
CA VAL A 14 19.48 20.54 8.81
C VAL A 14 19.27 20.01 10.23
N ALA A 15 18.20 19.25 10.44
CA ALA A 15 18.00 18.51 11.68
C ALA A 15 18.70 17.15 11.53
N PHE A 16 19.87 17.06 12.16
CA PHE A 16 20.48 15.79 12.52
C PHE A 16 19.47 14.93 13.28
N ALA A 17 19.51 13.62 12.99
CA ALA A 17 18.66 12.61 13.57
C ALA A 17 18.57 12.72 15.10
N SER A 18 17.38 13.03 15.60
CA SER A 18 16.99 12.68 16.97
C SER A 18 16.57 11.21 17.00
N PRO A 19 16.88 10.45 18.07
CA PRO A 19 16.45 9.08 18.18
C PRO A 19 14.93 9.10 18.28
N ALA A 20 14.25 8.38 17.39
CA ALA A 20 12.83 8.14 17.50
C ALA A 20 12.58 7.45 18.85
N THR A 21 12.10 8.20 19.84
CA THR A 21 11.31 7.62 20.91
C THR A 21 10.27 6.76 20.21
N ALA A 22 10.19 5.47 20.57
CA ALA A 22 9.33 4.51 19.90
C ALA A 22 7.89 5.05 19.89
N ALA A 23 7.53 5.72 18.80
CA ALA A 23 6.31 6.49 18.72
C ALA A 23 5.17 5.49 18.83
N SER A 24 4.25 5.76 19.76
CA SER A 24 2.96 5.07 19.83
C SER A 24 2.39 5.00 18.42
N CYS A 25 1.95 3.81 18.00
CA CYS A 25 1.36 3.62 16.68
C CYS A 25 0.00 4.31 16.64
N VAL A 26 -0.03 5.57 16.17
CA VAL A 26 -1.27 6.32 15.96
C VAL A 26 -1.50 6.36 14.46
N PRO A 27 -2.59 5.76 13.93
CA PRO A 27 -2.93 5.94 12.52
C PRO A 27 -3.40 7.38 12.28
N PRO A 28 -3.28 7.92 11.05
CA PRO A 28 -3.87 9.19 10.70
C PRO A 28 -5.37 9.19 11.02
N ALA A 29 -5.87 10.33 11.51
CA ALA A 29 -7.29 10.49 11.78
C ALA A 29 -8.10 10.06 10.56
N GLU A 30 -9.15 9.29 10.79
CA GLU A 30 -10.10 8.99 9.72
C GLU A 30 -10.72 10.32 9.28
N PRO A 31 -10.73 10.62 7.97
CA PRO A 31 -11.54 11.74 7.51
C PRO A 31 -12.99 11.52 7.94
N GLU A 32 -13.75 12.59 8.19
CA GLU A 32 -15.20 12.47 8.36
C GLU A 32 -15.79 11.98 7.03
N VAL A 33 -15.80 10.67 6.82
CA VAL A 33 -16.27 10.08 5.57
C VAL A 33 -17.77 9.82 5.68
N GLN A 34 -18.53 10.49 4.80
CA GLN A 34 -19.86 10.05 4.36
C GLN A 34 -19.66 8.98 3.29
N GLY A 35 -20.09 7.73 3.51
CA GLY A 35 -19.95 6.66 2.51
C GLY A 35 -19.67 5.26 3.07
N VAL A 36 -19.31 4.35 2.16
CA VAL A 36 -18.89 2.97 2.48
C VAL A 36 -17.58 3.01 3.24
N ARG A 37 -17.58 2.39 4.43
CA ARG A 37 -16.40 2.32 5.31
C ARG A 37 -15.64 1.02 5.06
N PHE A 38 -14.33 1.17 4.89
CA PHE A 38 -13.42 0.04 4.84
C PHE A 38 -13.25 -0.54 6.24
N LEU A 39 -12.98 -1.84 6.30
CA LEU A 39 -12.72 -2.54 7.55
C LEU A 39 -11.61 -1.85 8.37
N LEU A 40 -11.85 -1.67 9.68
CA LEU A 40 -10.94 -0.97 10.62
C LEU A 40 -10.60 0.48 10.23
N GLY A 41 -11.44 1.10 9.40
CA GLY A 41 -11.22 2.45 8.92
C GLY A 41 -9.99 2.59 8.01
N ILE A 42 -9.48 1.48 7.46
CA ILE A 42 -8.34 1.47 6.52
C ILE A 42 -8.73 2.25 5.26
N GLN A 43 -8.07 3.35 4.98
CA GLN A 43 -8.38 4.17 3.81
C GLN A 43 -7.53 3.77 2.60
N PRO A 44 -8.02 3.98 1.36
CA PRO A 44 -7.19 3.88 0.14
C PRO A 44 -5.91 4.72 0.18
N SER A 45 -5.89 5.79 0.98
CA SER A 45 -4.75 6.68 1.19
C SER A 45 -3.66 6.16 2.13
N ASP A 46 -3.98 5.15 2.92
CA ASP A 46 -3.09 4.67 3.98
C ASP A 46 -1.85 4.00 3.38
N GLY A 47 -0.70 4.26 4.00
CA GLY A 47 0.52 3.48 3.78
C GLY A 47 0.49 2.20 4.61
N ILE A 48 1.45 1.31 4.34
CA ILE A 48 1.55 0.04 5.08
C ILE A 48 1.76 0.21 6.60
N LEU A 49 2.47 1.28 7.01
CA LEU A 49 2.70 1.59 8.42
C LEU A 49 1.46 2.21 9.09
N ASP A 50 0.62 2.92 8.33
CA ASP A 50 -0.66 3.41 8.84
C ASP A 50 -1.62 2.24 9.08
N VAL A 51 -1.68 1.30 8.14
CA VAL A 51 -2.45 0.05 8.29
C VAL A 51 -1.94 -0.78 9.47
N TRP A 52 -0.63 -0.86 9.69
CA TRP A 52 -0.06 -1.51 10.87
C TRP A 52 -0.60 -0.95 12.18
N CYS A 53 -0.80 0.36 12.27
CA CYS A 53 -1.41 0.94 13.46
C CYS A 53 -2.90 0.62 13.57
N ARG A 54 -3.64 0.64 12.45
CA ARG A 54 -5.09 0.34 12.47
C ARG A 54 -5.37 -1.10 12.88
N ILE A 55 -4.58 -2.07 12.42
CA ILE A 55 -4.81 -3.49 12.77
C ILE A 55 -4.59 -3.79 14.25
N GLN A 56 -3.82 -2.97 14.96
CA GLN A 56 -3.58 -3.15 16.40
C GLN A 56 -4.82 -2.85 17.26
N ALA A 57 -5.88 -2.26 16.69
CA ALA A 57 -7.18 -2.16 17.35
C ALA A 57 -7.83 -3.54 17.58
N LEU A 58 -7.39 -4.57 16.85
CA LEU A 58 -7.83 -5.94 17.03
C LEU A 58 -7.02 -6.59 18.15
N SER A 59 -7.64 -6.87 19.30
CA SER A 59 -6.94 -7.56 20.39
C SER A 59 -6.83 -9.07 20.13
N GLY A 60 -5.64 -9.65 20.28
CA GLY A 60 -5.41 -11.07 20.07
C GLY A 60 -3.95 -11.43 19.76
N ASP A 61 -3.73 -12.73 19.54
CA ASP A 61 -2.46 -13.28 19.06
C ASP A 61 -2.61 -13.60 17.56
N TYR A 62 -1.75 -13.00 16.74
CA TYR A 62 -1.84 -13.03 15.29
C TYR A 62 -0.52 -13.48 14.67
N ARG A 63 -0.60 -14.30 13.63
CA ARG A 63 0.47 -14.48 12.66
C ARG A 63 0.34 -13.45 11.56
N ILE A 64 1.36 -12.61 11.45
CA ILE A 64 1.50 -11.59 10.42
C ILE A 64 2.34 -12.20 9.29
N ASN A 65 1.93 -12.03 8.05
CA ASN A 65 2.68 -12.44 6.86
C ASN A 65 2.86 -11.24 5.93
N VAL A 66 4.10 -10.98 5.55
CA VAL A 66 4.44 -10.04 4.48
C VAL A 66 4.74 -10.85 3.23
N LEU A 67 4.06 -10.52 2.13
CA LEU A 67 4.18 -11.20 0.85
C LEU A 67 4.40 -10.19 -0.28
N PHE A 68 5.37 -10.47 -1.14
CA PHE A 68 5.49 -9.84 -2.45
C PHE A 68 4.96 -10.81 -3.51
N PRO A 69 3.79 -10.53 -4.12
CA PRO A 69 3.07 -11.50 -4.95
C PRO A 69 3.79 -11.86 -6.24
N GLY A 70 4.50 -10.91 -6.87
CA GLY A 70 5.26 -11.12 -8.10
C GLY A 70 6.28 -12.26 -7.97
N PRO A 71 7.28 -12.13 -7.07
CA PRO A 71 8.27 -13.18 -6.82
C PRO A 71 7.78 -14.30 -5.89
N LYS A 72 6.54 -14.21 -5.38
CA LYS A 72 5.97 -15.10 -4.35
C LYS A 72 6.82 -15.21 -3.06
N ALA A 73 7.66 -14.22 -2.78
CA ALA A 73 8.50 -14.19 -1.58
C ALA A 73 7.66 -13.78 -0.38
N HIS A 74 7.70 -14.56 0.70
CA HIS A 74 6.92 -14.28 1.90
C HIS A 74 7.64 -14.64 3.20
N LYS A 75 7.39 -13.87 4.25
CA LYS A 75 7.85 -14.19 5.60
C LYS A 75 6.78 -13.88 6.63
N SER A 76 6.72 -14.71 7.65
CA SER A 76 5.80 -14.51 8.77
C SER A 76 6.53 -14.25 10.06
N PHE A 77 5.85 -13.51 10.94
CA PHE A 77 6.21 -13.35 12.34
C PHE A 77 4.93 -13.31 13.18
N ASP A 78 5.05 -13.66 14.45
CA ASP A 78 3.91 -13.66 15.36
C ASP A 78 3.86 -12.33 16.13
N ALA A 79 2.64 -11.85 16.38
CA ALA A 79 2.37 -10.58 16.99
C ALA A 79 1.20 -10.66 17.96
N LYS A 80 1.38 -10.06 19.14
CA LYS A 80 0.33 -9.92 20.14
C LYS A 80 -0.13 -8.47 20.21
N PHE A 81 -1.42 -8.25 20.03
CA PHE A 81 -2.06 -6.95 20.21
C PHE A 81 -2.89 -7.04 21.49
N ASP A 82 -2.39 -6.44 22.57
CA ASP A 82 -3.00 -6.54 23.90
C ASP A 82 -3.95 -5.38 24.23
N GLY A 83 -4.12 -4.44 23.29
CA GLY A 83 -4.93 -3.21 23.45
C GLY A 83 -4.38 -2.22 24.49
N LYS A 84 -3.27 -2.55 25.17
CA LYS A 84 -2.68 -1.75 26.26
C LYS A 84 -1.34 -1.12 25.84
N ARG A 85 -0.63 -1.73 24.90
CA ARG A 85 0.61 -1.22 24.31
C ARG A 85 0.52 -1.27 22.80
N SER A 86 0.59 -0.10 22.16
CA SER A 86 0.76 -0.05 20.71
C SER A 86 2.19 -0.49 20.36
N ARG A 87 2.30 -1.49 19.47
CA ARG A 87 3.56 -1.91 18.86
C ARG A 87 4.00 -0.83 17.89
N SER A 88 5.27 -0.44 17.92
CA SER A 88 5.75 0.69 17.12
C SER A 88 5.63 0.42 15.61
N ARG A 89 5.52 1.50 14.81
CA ARG A 89 5.64 1.43 13.34
C ARG A 89 6.98 0.85 12.90
N GLU A 90 8.04 1.18 13.66
CA GLU A 90 9.40 0.75 13.38
C GLU A 90 9.56 -0.77 13.44
N GLU A 91 8.73 -1.47 14.20
CA GLU A 91 8.75 -2.94 14.23
C GLU A 91 8.46 -3.55 12.85
N LEU A 92 7.36 -3.13 12.20
CA LEU A 92 7.03 -3.61 10.86
C LEU A 92 8.03 -3.09 9.83
N ALA A 93 8.47 -1.83 9.97
CA ALA A 93 9.46 -1.24 9.07
C ALA A 93 10.78 -2.02 9.10
N SER A 94 11.32 -2.29 10.28
CA SER A 94 12.52 -3.12 10.49
C SER A 94 12.32 -4.54 9.98
N PHE A 95 11.16 -5.16 10.23
CA PHE A 95 10.86 -6.48 9.69
C PHE A 95 10.95 -6.50 8.16
N ILE A 96 10.28 -5.57 7.48
CA ILE A 96 10.30 -5.46 6.01
C ILE A 96 11.71 -5.17 5.48
N ARG A 97 12.44 -4.23 6.10
CA ARG A 97 13.83 -3.92 5.72
C ARG A 97 14.73 -5.15 5.79
N GLY A 98 14.56 -5.97 6.83
CA GLY A 98 15.31 -7.20 7.02
C GLY A 98 14.99 -8.33 6.03
N LEU A 99 13.96 -8.19 5.19
CA LEU A 99 13.63 -9.16 4.13
C LEU A 99 14.46 -8.94 2.88
N LEU A 100 14.89 -7.69 2.62
CA LEU A 100 15.50 -7.32 1.35
C LEU A 100 17.03 -7.39 1.43
N PRO A 101 17.70 -8.04 0.47
CA PRO A 101 19.14 -8.22 0.52
C PRO A 101 19.88 -6.92 0.20
N THR A 102 20.82 -6.55 1.06
CA THR A 102 21.70 -5.37 0.91
C THR A 102 23.11 -5.71 0.42
N GLY A 103 23.39 -6.99 0.16
CA GLY A 103 24.70 -7.44 -0.31
C GLY A 103 24.64 -8.55 -1.36
N PRO A 104 25.81 -9.00 -1.85
CA PRO A 104 25.88 -10.18 -2.71
C PRO A 104 25.40 -11.42 -1.96
N GLY A 105 24.72 -12.31 -2.67
CA GLY A 105 24.13 -13.50 -2.08
C GLY A 105 23.38 -14.36 -3.10
N PRO A 106 22.87 -15.53 -2.68
CA PRO A 106 22.09 -16.41 -3.54
C PRO A 106 20.81 -15.74 -4.05
N LYS A 107 20.22 -16.29 -5.11
CA LYS A 107 18.94 -15.81 -5.67
C LYS A 107 17.74 -16.17 -4.78
N GLU A 108 17.90 -17.17 -3.94
CA GLU A 108 16.92 -17.66 -2.98
C GLU A 108 17.58 -17.73 -1.61
N ASP A 109 16.83 -17.44 -0.55
CA ASP A 109 17.30 -17.65 0.82
C ASP A 109 17.28 -19.14 1.20
N SER A 110 17.68 -19.46 2.43
CA SER A 110 17.70 -20.85 2.93
C SER A 110 16.32 -21.52 2.98
N ALA A 111 15.23 -20.76 2.88
CA ALA A 111 13.85 -21.25 2.83
C ALA A 111 13.29 -21.29 1.41
N GLY A 112 14.11 -21.05 0.38
CA GLY A 112 13.70 -21.01 -1.02
C GLY A 112 12.97 -19.72 -1.41
N MET A 113 13.02 -18.67 -0.59
CA MET A 113 12.32 -17.41 -0.86
C MET A 113 13.12 -16.49 -1.77
N LYS A 114 12.44 -15.93 -2.77
CA LYS A 114 13.01 -15.09 -3.83
C LYS A 114 13.05 -13.60 -3.48
N TRP A 115 13.53 -13.26 -2.28
CA TRP A 115 13.69 -11.86 -1.85
C TRP A 115 14.51 -10.98 -2.81
N PRO A 116 15.60 -11.47 -3.42
CA PRO A 116 16.34 -10.67 -4.39
C PRO A 116 15.52 -10.27 -5.62
N GLU A 117 14.53 -11.08 -6.03
CA GLU A 117 13.67 -10.76 -7.18
C GLU A 117 12.68 -9.62 -6.87
N VAL A 118 12.37 -9.35 -5.60
CA VAL A 118 11.57 -8.18 -5.18
C VAL A 118 12.23 -6.89 -5.64
N LEU A 119 13.56 -6.84 -5.57
CA LEU A 119 14.35 -5.68 -5.95
C LEU A 119 14.44 -5.46 -7.46
N ALA A 120 13.86 -6.33 -8.30
CA ALA A 120 13.97 -6.19 -9.75
C ALA A 120 13.07 -5.08 -10.33
N THR A 121 12.10 -4.57 -9.56
CA THR A 121 11.12 -3.59 -10.04
C THR A 121 11.23 -2.30 -9.23
N ASN A 122 11.93 -1.30 -9.79
CA ASN A 122 12.08 0.01 -9.17
C ASN A 122 11.90 1.12 -10.21
N VAL A 123 11.53 2.30 -9.73
CA VAL A 123 11.31 3.48 -10.54
C VAL A 123 11.98 4.67 -9.88
N GLN A 124 12.80 5.39 -10.63
CA GLN A 124 13.36 6.68 -10.23
C GLN A 124 12.33 7.79 -10.50
N ALA A 125 12.28 8.81 -9.64
CA ALA A 125 11.33 9.91 -9.78
C ALA A 125 11.47 10.67 -11.11
N MET A 126 12.67 10.69 -11.71
CA MET A 126 12.90 11.24 -13.05
C MET A 126 12.40 10.37 -14.20
N ALA A 127 12.10 9.09 -13.96
CA ALA A 127 11.68 8.17 -15.01
C ALA A 127 10.39 8.67 -15.69
N PRO A 128 10.36 8.77 -17.03
CA PRO A 128 9.17 9.26 -17.75
C PRO A 128 7.99 8.29 -17.65
N THR A 129 8.28 7.00 -17.45
CA THR A 129 7.29 5.94 -17.29
C THR A 129 7.74 4.95 -16.22
N ALA A 130 6.76 4.32 -15.58
CA ALA A 130 6.90 3.20 -14.66
C ALA A 130 6.32 1.92 -15.31
N PRO A 131 6.49 0.72 -14.74
CA PRO A 131 5.92 -0.53 -15.29
C PRO A 131 4.39 -0.50 -15.51
N ASP A 132 3.67 0.34 -14.77
CA ASP A 132 2.24 0.58 -14.88
C ASP A 132 1.88 1.76 -15.82
N GLY A 133 2.88 2.37 -16.46
CA GLY A 133 2.74 3.55 -17.31
C GLY A 133 2.66 4.89 -16.57
N GLN A 134 2.66 4.91 -15.23
CA GLN A 134 2.39 6.09 -14.41
C GLN A 134 3.68 6.74 -13.84
N GLY A 135 4.75 6.85 -14.64
CA GLY A 135 6.01 7.45 -14.18
C GLY A 135 5.86 8.91 -13.72
N LEU A 136 6.83 9.39 -12.92
CA LEU A 136 6.79 10.75 -12.38
C LEU A 136 7.36 11.80 -13.33
N GLY A 137 8.43 11.49 -14.08
CA GLY A 137 9.07 12.41 -15.02
C GLY A 137 9.50 13.75 -14.41
N ILE A 138 9.97 13.74 -13.16
CA ILE A 138 10.44 14.95 -12.46
C ILE A 138 11.80 15.37 -13.04
N PRO A 139 11.98 16.63 -13.50
CA PRO A 139 13.25 17.08 -14.06
C PRO A 139 14.41 17.03 -13.06
N ALA A 140 15.63 16.80 -13.56
CA ALA A 140 16.85 16.69 -12.74
C ALA A 140 17.09 17.90 -11.82
N VAL A 141 16.65 19.09 -12.23
CA VAL A 141 16.79 20.34 -11.45
C VAL A 141 15.96 20.36 -10.16
N VAL A 142 14.97 19.49 -10.03
CA VAL A 142 14.11 19.41 -8.83
C VAL A 142 14.83 18.57 -7.76
N PRO A 143 14.94 19.08 -6.51
CA PRO A 143 15.47 18.30 -5.40
C PRO A 143 14.72 16.96 -5.22
N GLY A 144 15.47 15.88 -5.06
CA GLY A 144 14.89 14.53 -4.92
C GLY A 144 14.49 13.86 -6.24
N SER A 145 14.74 14.47 -7.40
CA SER A 145 14.53 13.84 -8.73
C SER A 145 15.28 12.50 -8.90
N SER A 146 16.39 12.32 -8.18
CA SER A 146 17.16 11.07 -8.16
C SER A 146 16.59 9.99 -7.23
N SER A 147 15.56 10.29 -6.45
CA SER A 147 14.94 9.33 -5.51
C SER A 147 14.41 8.12 -6.26
N ILE A 148 14.67 6.93 -5.73
CA ILE A 148 14.18 5.67 -6.28
C ILE A 148 13.09 5.14 -5.36
N ALA A 149 12.04 4.57 -5.93
CA ALA A 149 11.03 3.83 -5.22
C ALA A 149 11.04 2.35 -5.59
N LEU A 150 10.82 1.51 -4.59
CA LEU A 150 10.49 0.10 -4.78
C LEU A 150 9.07 0.03 -5.37
N TRP A 151 8.96 -0.47 -6.60
CA TRP A 151 7.72 -0.50 -7.37
C TRP A 151 7.10 -1.90 -7.42
N ALA A 152 7.43 -2.75 -6.44
CA ALA A 152 6.81 -4.06 -6.27
C ALA A 152 5.56 -3.92 -5.38
N PRO A 153 4.39 -4.47 -5.77
CA PRO A 153 3.24 -4.58 -4.88
C PRO A 153 3.59 -5.40 -3.63
N ILE A 154 2.92 -5.12 -2.51
CA ILE A 154 3.12 -5.83 -1.25
C ILE A 154 1.76 -6.18 -0.63
N VAL A 155 1.71 -7.29 0.09
CA VAL A 155 0.50 -7.76 0.79
C VAL A 155 0.85 -8.01 2.24
N LEU A 156 0.00 -7.48 3.14
CA LEU A 156 0.02 -7.78 4.56
C LEU A 156 -1.14 -8.72 4.87
N ARG A 157 -0.85 -9.92 5.40
CA ARG A 157 -1.87 -10.87 5.85
C ARG A 157 -1.82 -11.05 7.36
N VAL A 158 -2.97 -11.14 7.99
CA VAL A 158 -3.14 -11.27 9.45
C VAL A 158 -4.11 -12.42 9.73
N LYS A 159 -3.68 -13.43 10.47
CA LYS A 159 -4.48 -14.61 10.83
C LYS A 159 -4.18 -15.08 12.26
N PRO A 160 -5.15 -15.52 13.07
CA PRO A 160 -6.59 -15.52 12.79
C PRO A 160 -7.24 -14.20 13.18
N LEU A 161 -8.06 -13.63 12.29
CA LEU A 161 -9.00 -12.55 12.61
C LEU A 161 -10.33 -13.17 13.03
N LYS A 162 -10.73 -13.01 14.30
CA LYS A 162 -12.02 -13.52 14.79
C LYS A 162 -13.13 -12.52 14.48
N LEU A 163 -14.14 -12.93 13.72
CA LEU A 163 -15.35 -12.15 13.43
C LEU A 163 -16.57 -13.04 13.63
N GLY A 164 -17.42 -12.70 14.61
CA GLY A 164 -18.47 -13.60 15.08
C GLY A 164 -17.88 -14.93 15.55
N ASP A 165 -18.48 -16.03 15.09
CA ASP A 165 -18.03 -17.40 15.41
C ASP A 165 -16.95 -17.93 14.44
N GLY A 166 -16.51 -17.13 13.46
CA GLY A 166 -15.56 -17.56 12.42
C GLY A 166 -14.15 -17.02 12.57
N GLU A 167 -13.17 -17.79 12.07
CA GLU A 167 -11.79 -17.34 11.90
C GLU A 167 -11.51 -16.95 10.44
N PHE A 168 -11.06 -15.72 10.25
CA PHE A 168 -10.75 -15.13 8.96
C PHE A 168 -9.24 -14.88 8.82
N THR A 169 -8.79 -14.71 7.58
CA THR A 169 -7.53 -14.07 7.25
C THR A 169 -7.84 -12.68 6.71
N LEU A 170 -7.34 -11.64 7.39
CA LEU A 170 -7.32 -10.29 6.83
C LEU A 170 -6.16 -10.19 5.85
N VAL A 171 -6.44 -9.68 4.66
CA VAL A 171 -5.50 -9.49 3.56
C VAL A 171 -5.62 -8.05 3.09
N VAL A 172 -4.58 -7.25 3.34
CA VAL A 172 -4.46 -5.89 2.83
C VAL A 172 -3.42 -5.88 1.73
N SER A 173 -3.86 -5.61 0.51
CA SER A 173 -3.01 -5.47 -0.67
C SER A 173 -2.67 -4.02 -0.89
N PHE A 174 -1.41 -3.74 -1.21
CA PHE A 174 -0.91 -2.43 -1.52
C PHE A 174 -0.30 -2.40 -2.91
N LYS A 175 -0.53 -1.30 -3.63
CA LYS A 175 0.08 -1.03 -4.93
C LYS A 175 1.04 0.15 -4.86
N PRO A 176 2.11 0.15 -5.65
CA PRO A 176 2.95 1.34 -5.81
C PRO A 176 2.16 2.48 -6.49
N SER A 177 2.53 3.73 -6.19
CA SER A 177 1.88 4.92 -6.71
C SER A 177 2.86 6.08 -6.85
N ALA A 178 2.91 6.67 -8.04
CA ALA A 178 3.69 7.87 -8.30
C ALA A 178 3.26 9.06 -7.44
N ALA A 179 1.96 9.22 -7.23
CA ALA A 179 1.43 10.26 -6.36
C ALA A 179 1.95 10.07 -4.93
N ARG A 180 1.95 8.83 -4.39
CA ARG A 180 2.47 8.56 -3.04
C ARG A 180 3.97 8.82 -2.94
N LEU A 181 4.75 8.44 -3.94
CA LEU A 181 6.18 8.77 -4.02
C LEU A 181 6.38 10.29 -3.97
N LEU A 182 5.62 11.04 -4.76
CA LEU A 182 5.71 12.49 -4.77
C LEU A 182 5.32 13.11 -3.41
N MET A 183 4.24 12.63 -2.78
CA MET A 183 3.85 13.08 -1.44
C MET A 183 4.96 12.81 -0.40
N ALA A 184 5.61 11.64 -0.47
CA ALA A 184 6.71 11.30 0.42
C ALA A 184 7.91 12.24 0.20
N MET A 185 8.23 12.56 -1.06
CA MET A 185 9.29 13.50 -1.42
C MET A 185 9.01 14.94 -0.97
N THR A 186 7.75 15.38 -1.05
CA THR A 186 7.34 16.75 -0.64
C THR A 186 6.98 16.86 0.84
N GLY A 187 7.10 15.77 1.62
CA GLY A 187 6.76 15.73 3.04
C GLY A 187 5.25 15.75 3.34
N SER A 188 4.41 15.57 2.33
CA SER A 188 2.95 15.46 2.47
C SER A 188 2.49 14.06 2.90
N ALA A 189 3.41 13.11 2.97
CA ALA A 189 3.19 11.74 3.42
C ALA A 189 4.39 11.24 4.24
N GLU A 190 4.14 10.29 5.14
CA GLU A 190 5.20 9.60 5.86
C GLU A 190 6.14 8.88 4.88
N ARG A 191 7.44 9.09 5.09
CA ARG A 191 8.52 8.44 4.35
C ARG A 191 8.88 7.12 5.02
N PHE A 192 8.76 6.04 4.26
CA PHE A 192 9.28 4.74 4.66
C PHE A 192 10.27 4.28 3.60
N GLN A 193 11.52 4.08 4.02
CA GLN A 193 12.60 3.64 3.15
C GLN A 193 13.02 2.20 3.45
N VAL A 194 13.35 1.50 2.39
CA VAL A 194 14.05 0.22 2.40
C VAL A 194 15.40 0.36 1.68
N GLN A 195 16.25 -0.64 1.80
CA GLN A 195 17.56 -0.68 1.13
C GLN A 195 17.67 -1.96 0.31
N GLY A 196 18.40 -1.89 -0.80
CA GLY A 196 18.66 -3.05 -1.65
C GLY A 196 20.01 -2.98 -2.33
N TRP A 197 20.57 -4.15 -2.63
CA TRP A 197 21.84 -4.24 -3.34
C TRP A 197 21.70 -3.77 -4.80
N ARG A 198 22.58 -2.87 -5.24
CA ARG A 198 22.56 -2.22 -6.57
C ARG A 198 22.40 -3.20 -7.73
N ASN A 199 23.12 -4.32 -7.70
CA ASN A 199 23.10 -5.32 -8.78
C ASN A 199 21.80 -6.16 -8.82
N ARG A 200 20.91 -6.02 -7.84
CA ARG A 200 19.54 -6.57 -7.88
C ARG A 200 18.52 -5.52 -8.31
N VAL A 201 18.78 -4.25 -7.99
CA VAL A 201 17.99 -3.08 -8.41
C VAL A 201 18.10 -2.87 -9.92
N LEU A 202 19.31 -3.01 -10.46
CA LEU A 202 19.59 -2.98 -11.88
C LEU A 202 19.53 -4.43 -12.39
N THR A 203 18.39 -4.84 -12.95
CA THR A 203 18.20 -6.20 -13.46
C THR A 203 19.35 -6.65 -14.39
N THR A 204 19.67 -7.94 -14.38
CA THR A 204 20.77 -8.51 -15.16
C THR A 204 20.49 -8.39 -16.65
N GLY A 205 21.07 -7.38 -17.29
CA GLY A 205 20.88 -7.10 -18.72
C GLY A 205 21.41 -5.73 -19.15
N HIS A 206 21.55 -4.78 -18.20
CA HIS A 206 22.01 -3.41 -18.46
C HIS A 206 23.51 -3.20 -18.20
N PHE A 207 24.30 -4.27 -18.21
CA PHE A 207 25.76 -4.22 -18.08
C PHE A 207 26.47 -3.59 -19.31
N SER A 208 25.73 -3.26 -20.38
CA SER A 208 26.23 -2.62 -21.60
C SER A 208 26.40 -1.09 -21.49
N GLY A 209 26.34 -0.52 -20.28
CA GLY A 209 26.64 0.89 -20.03
C GLY A 209 25.48 1.87 -20.26
N SER A 210 24.28 1.37 -20.60
CA SER A 210 23.04 2.15 -20.71
C SER A 210 22.12 1.90 -19.51
N CYS A 211 21.53 2.97 -18.98
CA CYS A 211 20.60 2.87 -17.85
C CYS A 211 19.20 2.42 -18.31
N PRO A 212 18.49 1.62 -17.51
CA PRO A 212 17.11 1.28 -17.82
C PRO A 212 16.23 2.54 -17.82
N PRO A 213 15.18 2.61 -18.66
CA PRO A 213 14.27 3.76 -18.69
C PRO A 213 13.63 4.09 -17.34
N THR A 214 13.46 3.08 -16.50
CA THR A 214 12.89 3.22 -15.16
C THR A 214 13.89 3.78 -14.14
N ILE A 215 15.20 3.77 -14.41
CA ILE A 215 16.25 4.34 -13.54
C ILE A 215 17.28 5.07 -14.40
N PRO A 216 16.97 6.27 -14.94
CA PRO A 216 17.84 6.96 -15.88
C PRO A 216 19.23 7.36 -15.33
N LEU A 217 19.37 7.53 -14.00
CA LEU A 217 20.65 7.84 -13.33
C LEU A 217 21.26 6.60 -12.65
N CYS A 218 21.19 5.43 -13.29
CA CYS A 218 21.70 4.16 -12.75
C CYS A 218 23.22 4.14 -12.50
N LYS A 219 23.99 5.01 -13.18
CA LYS A 219 25.46 5.06 -13.09
C LYS A 219 25.92 5.57 -11.73
N ASP A 220 25.17 6.49 -11.14
CA ASP A 220 25.51 7.18 -9.89
C ASP A 220 24.96 6.48 -8.64
N LEU A 221 24.43 5.27 -8.79
CA LEU A 221 23.87 4.54 -7.65
C LEU A 221 24.96 4.00 -6.72
N PRO A 222 24.80 4.16 -5.40
CA PRO A 222 25.65 3.50 -4.41
C PRO A 222 25.44 1.97 -4.45
N ASP A 223 26.36 1.21 -3.84
CA ASP A 223 26.24 -0.25 -3.76
C ASP A 223 24.99 -0.71 -2.98
N VAL A 224 24.63 0.04 -1.94
CA VAL A 224 23.38 -0.13 -1.19
C VAL A 224 22.48 1.04 -1.53
N VAL A 225 21.45 0.76 -2.34
CA VAL A 225 20.54 1.77 -2.86
C VAL A 225 19.40 1.99 -1.87
N PRO A 226 19.23 3.22 -1.32
CA PRO A 226 18.04 3.57 -0.56
C PRO A 226 16.85 3.73 -1.52
N MET A 227 15.71 3.17 -1.14
CA MET A 227 14.49 3.20 -1.95
C MET A 227 13.30 3.58 -1.08
N GLU A 228 12.51 4.55 -1.52
CA GLU A 228 11.22 4.88 -0.92
C GLU A 228 10.21 3.77 -1.19
N THR A 229 9.34 3.49 -0.23
CA THR A 229 8.16 2.66 -0.46
C THR A 229 7.00 3.56 -0.85
N ALA A 230 6.49 3.41 -2.07
CA ALA A 230 5.43 4.26 -2.61
C ALA A 230 4.05 3.58 -2.54
N TRP A 231 3.81 2.82 -1.47
CA TRP A 231 2.66 1.94 -1.36
C TRP A 231 1.44 2.64 -0.77
N LEU A 232 0.30 2.39 -1.40
CA LEU A 232 -1.02 2.76 -0.90
C LEU A 232 -1.97 1.57 -1.00
N VAL A 233 -3.00 1.56 -0.14
CA VAL A 233 -3.97 0.47 -0.09
C VAL A 233 -4.69 0.35 -1.44
N ASP A 234 -4.67 -0.85 -1.99
CA ASP A 234 -5.41 -1.20 -3.20
C ASP A 234 -6.71 -1.92 -2.87
N THR A 235 -6.64 -2.89 -1.95
CA THR A 235 -7.79 -3.70 -1.55
C THR A 235 -7.62 -4.16 -0.11
N VAL A 236 -8.70 -4.12 0.65
CA VAL A 236 -8.81 -4.78 1.96
C VAL A 236 -9.76 -5.96 1.79
N ARG A 237 -9.38 -7.13 2.28
CA ARG A 237 -10.17 -8.35 2.13
C ARG A 237 -10.12 -9.20 3.38
N ILE A 238 -11.24 -9.77 3.79
CA ILE A 238 -11.25 -10.89 4.74
C ILE A 238 -11.67 -12.15 4.01
N GLU A 239 -11.03 -13.27 4.35
CA GLU A 239 -11.36 -14.57 3.79
C GLU A 239 -11.45 -15.62 4.90
N ALA A 240 -12.52 -16.40 4.91
CA ALA A 240 -12.64 -17.62 5.69
C ALA A 240 -12.91 -18.78 4.71
N SER A 241 -12.30 -19.93 4.99
CA SER A 241 -12.53 -21.16 4.23
C SER A 241 -12.55 -22.35 5.18
N GLY A 242 -13.39 -23.34 4.86
CA GLY A 242 -13.69 -24.48 5.71
C GLY A 242 -15.20 -24.73 5.74
N GLY A 243 -15.61 -25.99 5.92
CA GLY A 243 -17.04 -26.32 5.99
C GLY A 243 -17.73 -25.75 7.23
N GLY A 244 -19.06 -25.61 7.17
CA GLY A 244 -19.87 -25.20 8.33
C GLY A 244 -19.92 -23.68 8.59
N LEU A 245 -19.58 -22.86 7.60
CA LEU A 245 -19.55 -21.40 7.75
C LEU A 245 -20.92 -20.72 7.59
N SER A 246 -22.02 -21.47 7.39
CA SER A 246 -23.33 -20.89 7.05
C SER A 246 -23.85 -19.89 8.10
N ARG A 247 -23.64 -20.18 9.40
CA ARG A 247 -24.02 -19.26 10.49
C ARG A 247 -23.13 -18.02 10.49
N THR A 248 -21.83 -18.19 10.33
CA THR A 248 -20.87 -17.08 10.21
C THR A 248 -21.19 -16.19 9.01
N ALA A 249 -21.53 -16.79 7.87
CA ALA A 249 -21.92 -16.08 6.65
C ALA A 249 -23.17 -15.24 6.92
N LEU A 250 -24.22 -15.83 7.50
CA LEU A 250 -25.43 -15.12 7.90
C LEU A 250 -25.14 -13.90 8.78
N THR A 251 -24.30 -14.05 9.81
CA THR A 251 -23.96 -12.95 10.72
C THR A 251 -23.12 -11.88 10.04
N VAL A 252 -22.04 -12.25 9.35
CA VAL A 252 -21.12 -11.29 8.74
C VAL A 252 -21.81 -10.53 7.61
N LEU A 253 -22.50 -11.23 6.73
CA LEU A 253 -23.20 -10.59 5.61
C LEU A 253 -24.42 -9.79 6.09
N GLY A 254 -25.16 -10.29 7.09
CA GLY A 254 -26.27 -9.54 7.70
C GLY A 254 -25.80 -8.21 8.32
N ASN A 255 -24.71 -8.22 9.08
CA ASN A 255 -24.14 -7.00 9.66
C ASN A 255 -23.69 -6.03 8.56
N LEU A 256 -23.02 -6.52 7.52
CA LEU A 256 -22.60 -5.69 6.39
C LEU A 256 -23.79 -5.07 5.64
N ALA A 257 -24.89 -5.83 5.50
CA ALA A 257 -26.11 -5.35 4.88
C ALA A 257 -26.72 -4.19 5.68
N GLU A 258 -26.82 -4.34 6.99
CA GLU A 258 -27.40 -3.32 7.87
C GLU A 258 -26.50 -2.07 7.94
N GLU A 259 -25.19 -2.24 8.10
CA GLU A 259 -24.23 -1.12 8.17
C GLU A 259 -24.19 -0.29 6.87
N ASN A 260 -24.40 -0.93 5.72
CA ASN A 260 -24.31 -0.29 4.40
C ASN A 260 -25.67 -0.14 3.71
N LYS A 261 -26.78 -0.28 4.44
CA LYS A 261 -28.14 -0.23 3.90
C LYS A 261 -28.43 0.94 2.95
N PRO A 262 -27.95 2.18 3.20
CA PRO A 262 -28.16 3.31 2.27
C PRO A 262 -27.43 3.16 0.92
N PHE A 263 -26.42 2.30 0.84
CA PHE A 263 -25.53 2.12 -0.31
C PHE A 263 -25.77 0.80 -1.07
N ILE A 264 -26.73 -0.01 -0.62
CA ILE A 264 -27.16 -1.23 -1.31
C ILE A 264 -28.21 -0.85 -2.34
N GLN A 265 -27.96 -1.15 -3.60
CA GLN A 265 -28.92 -0.84 -4.67
C GLN A 265 -30.13 -1.77 -4.59
N SER A 266 -31.32 -1.26 -4.92
CA SER A 266 -32.60 -1.97 -4.82
C SER A 266 -32.69 -3.26 -5.65
N ASN A 267 -31.79 -3.48 -6.63
CA ASN A 267 -31.69 -4.70 -7.42
C ASN A 267 -30.63 -5.70 -6.94
N SER A 268 -29.79 -5.34 -5.98
CA SER A 268 -28.95 -6.30 -5.25
C SER A 268 -29.76 -6.95 -4.14
N MET A 269 -30.85 -7.63 -4.49
CA MET A 269 -31.50 -8.51 -3.51
C MET A 269 -30.45 -9.49 -3.00
N PRO A 270 -30.31 -9.67 -1.67
CA PRO A 270 -29.43 -10.67 -1.11
C PRO A 270 -29.86 -12.01 -1.66
N ARG A 271 -29.07 -12.58 -2.57
CA ARG A 271 -29.20 -14.00 -2.96
C ARG A 271 -28.69 -14.86 -1.83
N PHE A 272 -29.09 -14.60 -0.58
CA PHE A 272 -28.85 -15.57 0.47
C PHE A 272 -29.80 -16.73 0.20
N VAL A 273 -29.24 -17.81 -0.33
CA VAL A 273 -29.93 -19.08 -0.46
C VAL A 273 -29.42 -19.97 0.67
N PRO A 274 -30.02 -19.91 1.87
CA PRO A 274 -29.53 -20.64 3.06
C PRO A 274 -29.33 -22.12 2.80
N MET A 275 -30.18 -22.70 1.93
CA MET A 275 -30.10 -24.11 1.53
C MET A 275 -28.79 -24.45 0.80
N PHE A 276 -28.20 -23.51 0.07
CA PHE A 276 -26.95 -23.70 -0.68
C PHE A 276 -25.76 -23.04 0.01
N GLY A 277 -25.97 -22.29 1.09
CA GLY A 277 -24.89 -21.57 1.78
C GLY A 277 -24.26 -20.47 0.92
N GLU A 278 -24.98 -19.99 -0.08
CA GLU A 278 -24.55 -18.94 -0.99
C GLU A 278 -25.17 -17.61 -0.61
N ALA A 279 -24.41 -16.52 -0.69
CA ALA A 279 -24.92 -15.16 -0.62
C ALA A 279 -24.00 -14.18 -1.32
N GLU A 280 -24.58 -13.08 -1.78
CA GLU A 280 -23.84 -11.93 -2.28
C GLU A 280 -24.49 -10.64 -1.78
N ILE A 281 -23.65 -9.70 -1.34
CA ILE A 281 -24.01 -8.32 -1.02
C ILE A 281 -23.00 -7.42 -1.71
N ILE A 282 -23.50 -6.39 -2.38
CA ILE A 282 -22.70 -5.31 -2.96
C ILE A 282 -23.27 -4.00 -2.44
N ALA A 283 -22.41 -3.17 -1.84
CA ALA A 283 -22.76 -1.80 -1.48
C ALA A 283 -21.71 -0.83 -2.04
N GLU A 284 -22.17 0.28 -2.63
CA GLU A 284 -21.32 1.27 -3.28
C GLU A 284 -21.80 2.71 -3.03
N ASP A 285 -20.85 3.63 -2.87
CA ASP A 285 -21.11 5.07 -2.68
C ASP A 285 -20.69 5.92 -3.90
N GLY A 286 -20.44 5.25 -5.03
CA GLY A 286 -19.94 5.86 -6.26
C GLY A 286 -18.42 5.98 -6.33
N ALA A 287 -17.69 6.00 -5.21
CA ALA A 287 -16.21 6.01 -5.18
C ALA A 287 -15.62 4.70 -4.63
N ARG A 288 -16.33 4.05 -3.73
CA ARG A 288 -15.92 2.88 -2.95
C ARG A 288 -16.95 1.79 -3.13
N GLU A 289 -16.50 0.55 -2.97
CA GLU A 289 -17.33 -0.64 -3.03
C GLU A 289 -16.93 -1.60 -1.91
N VAL A 290 -17.92 -2.19 -1.26
CA VAL A 290 -17.77 -3.42 -0.49
C VAL A 290 -18.58 -4.53 -1.17
N GLN A 291 -17.91 -5.64 -1.47
CA GLN A 291 -18.52 -6.87 -1.99
C GLN A 291 -18.29 -8.01 -1.01
N ALA A 292 -19.37 -8.60 -0.51
CA ALA A 292 -19.34 -9.78 0.33
C ALA A 292 -19.94 -10.96 -0.44
N VAL A 293 -19.20 -12.08 -0.50
CA VAL A 293 -19.63 -13.31 -1.17
C VAL A 293 -19.44 -14.47 -0.22
N ALA A 294 -20.49 -15.25 -0.02
CA ALA A 294 -20.46 -16.57 0.58
C ALA A 294 -20.68 -17.61 -0.52
N VAL A 295 -19.82 -18.62 -0.59
CA VAL A 295 -19.89 -19.68 -1.61
C VAL A 295 -20.18 -21.01 -0.92
N GLY A 296 -21.20 -21.70 -1.44
CA GLY A 296 -21.60 -23.04 -1.01
C GLY A 296 -20.63 -24.13 -1.45
N ASP A 297 -20.86 -25.34 -0.93
CA ASP A 297 -20.27 -26.56 -1.46
C ASP A 297 -20.85 -26.86 -2.85
N GLU A 298 -20.00 -27.28 -3.80
CA GLU A 298 -20.43 -27.64 -5.18
C GLU A 298 -21.49 -28.74 -5.18
N ASN A 299 -21.38 -29.67 -4.23
CA ASN A 299 -22.34 -30.77 -4.05
C ASN A 299 -23.50 -30.41 -3.10
N ARG A 300 -23.56 -29.18 -2.59
CA ARG A 300 -24.59 -28.64 -1.68
C ARG A 300 -24.79 -29.46 -0.40
N ALA A 301 -23.80 -30.26 -0.01
CA ALA A 301 -23.90 -31.18 1.13
C ALA A 301 -23.45 -30.54 2.45
N ALA A 302 -22.54 -29.56 2.38
CA ALA A 302 -21.84 -29.03 3.55
C ALA A 302 -22.09 -27.52 3.84
N GLY A 303 -23.10 -26.91 3.20
CA GLY A 303 -23.42 -25.49 3.37
C GLY A 303 -22.31 -24.57 2.86
N THR A 304 -22.13 -23.40 3.48
CA THR A 304 -21.10 -22.44 3.09
C THR A 304 -19.68 -22.99 3.33
N GLN A 305 -18.85 -22.97 2.29
CA GLN A 305 -17.44 -23.40 2.31
C GLN A 305 -16.45 -22.24 2.39
N SER A 306 -16.83 -21.07 1.87
CA SER A 306 -15.99 -19.90 1.94
C SER A 306 -16.80 -18.62 2.06
N ILE A 307 -16.20 -17.64 2.74
CA ILE A 307 -16.71 -16.28 2.86
C ILE A 307 -15.57 -15.35 2.45
N VAL A 308 -15.83 -14.45 1.52
CA VAL A 308 -14.90 -13.40 1.11
C VAL A 308 -15.60 -12.07 1.17
N VAL A 309 -15.07 -11.13 1.95
CA VAL A 309 -15.53 -9.73 1.93
C VAL A 309 -14.38 -8.87 1.46
N ARG A 310 -14.65 -8.01 0.47
CA ARG A 310 -13.66 -7.20 -0.21
C ARG A 310 -14.10 -5.75 -0.24
N TRP A 311 -13.28 -4.86 0.32
CA TRP A 311 -13.39 -3.41 0.20
C TRP A 311 -12.34 -2.89 -0.78
N ARG A 312 -12.75 -2.05 -1.72
CA ARG A 312 -11.88 -1.44 -2.72
C ARG A 312 -12.45 -0.14 -3.23
N GLU A 313 -11.62 0.64 -3.91
CA GLU A 313 -12.12 1.71 -4.77
C GLU A 313 -12.91 1.13 -5.94
N ARG A 314 -13.98 1.81 -6.36
CA ARG A 314 -14.81 1.37 -7.47
C ARG A 314 -14.03 1.44 -8.78
N PRO A 315 -13.90 0.34 -9.53
CA PRO A 315 -13.30 0.37 -10.86
C PRO A 315 -14.06 1.36 -11.77
N ASN A 316 -13.35 2.18 -12.53
CA ASN A 316 -13.91 3.12 -13.51
C ASN A 316 -14.81 4.24 -12.94
N SER A 317 -14.82 4.47 -11.62
CA SER A 317 -15.47 5.65 -11.06
C SER A 317 -14.68 6.92 -11.35
N LYS A 318 -15.39 8.05 -11.52
CA LYS A 318 -14.82 9.39 -11.76
C LYS A 318 -14.38 10.12 -10.48
N THR A 319 -14.67 9.57 -9.30
CA THR A 319 -14.51 10.26 -8.01
C THR A 319 -13.70 9.42 -7.00
N THR A 320 -12.86 8.50 -7.48
CA THR A 320 -11.99 7.68 -6.63
C THR A 320 -10.85 8.50 -6.03
N TYR A 321 -10.31 8.02 -4.90
CA TYR A 321 -9.09 8.58 -4.31
C TYR A 321 -7.88 8.41 -5.25
N ALA A 322 -7.77 7.30 -5.98
CA ALA A 322 -6.75 7.14 -7.02
C ALA A 322 -6.82 8.25 -8.08
N MET A 323 -8.02 8.65 -8.51
CA MET A 323 -8.18 9.77 -9.44
C MET A 323 -7.82 11.12 -8.82
N THR A 324 -8.26 11.36 -7.58
CA THR A 324 -7.88 12.57 -6.85
C THR A 324 -6.36 12.67 -6.71
N LEU A 325 -5.69 11.57 -6.39
CA LEU A 325 -4.22 11.50 -6.34
C LEU A 325 -3.56 11.73 -7.69
N ALA A 326 -4.11 11.16 -8.78
CA ALA A 326 -3.57 11.37 -10.12
C ALA A 326 -3.69 12.85 -10.57
N ASN A 327 -4.79 13.51 -10.21
CA ASN A 327 -5.00 14.94 -10.46
C ASN A 327 -4.03 15.79 -9.62
N TRP A 328 -4.00 15.55 -8.31
CA TRP A 328 -3.07 16.21 -7.39
C TRP A 328 -1.62 16.05 -7.84
N MET A 329 -1.22 14.85 -8.28
CA MET A 329 0.14 14.58 -8.75
C MET A 329 0.50 15.41 -9.97
N ARG A 330 -0.42 15.56 -10.95
CA ARG A 330 -0.18 16.42 -12.12
C ARG A 330 0.04 17.87 -11.72
N GLU A 331 -0.79 18.39 -10.82
CA GLU A 331 -0.70 19.77 -10.33
C GLU A 331 0.58 19.98 -9.52
N ALA A 332 0.88 19.10 -8.57
CA ALA A 332 2.08 19.15 -7.74
C ALA A 332 3.35 19.04 -8.58
N ARG A 333 3.39 18.15 -9.57
CA ARG A 333 4.50 18.05 -10.52
C ARG A 333 4.68 19.35 -11.30
N ALA A 334 3.61 19.91 -11.86
CA ALA A 334 3.68 21.18 -12.59
C ALA A 334 4.20 22.32 -11.71
N ALA A 335 3.72 22.41 -10.47
CA ALA A 335 4.17 23.40 -9.49
C ALA A 335 5.66 23.26 -9.16
N LEU A 336 6.16 22.04 -8.94
CA LEU A 336 7.58 21.78 -8.73
C LEU A 336 8.43 22.19 -9.93
N VAL A 337 7.98 21.87 -11.14
CA VAL A 337 8.68 22.29 -12.37
C VAL A 337 8.71 23.81 -12.50
N LEU A 338 7.62 24.52 -12.19
CA LEU A 338 7.62 25.98 -12.21
C LEU A 338 8.54 26.58 -11.14
N GLN A 339 8.54 26.01 -9.94
CA GLN A 339 9.34 26.49 -8.81
C GLN A 339 10.85 26.33 -9.05
N TYR A 340 11.28 25.20 -9.62
CA TYR A 340 12.71 24.88 -9.79
C TYR A 340 13.22 25.03 -11.23
N GLY A 341 12.33 25.02 -12.22
CA GLY A 341 12.65 25.14 -13.65
C GLY A 341 12.80 26.58 -14.15
N SER A 342 12.52 27.58 -13.32
CA SER A 342 12.63 29.01 -13.65
C SER A 342 13.97 29.65 -13.28
N LYS A 343 15.06 28.88 -13.17
CA LYS A 343 16.43 29.45 -13.16
C LYS A 343 16.99 29.53 -14.59
N PRO A 344 17.00 30.71 -15.23
CA PRO A 344 17.81 30.91 -16.43
C PRO A 344 19.27 31.03 -15.97
N GLY A 345 20.12 30.07 -16.34
CA GLY A 345 21.57 30.21 -16.14
C GLY A 345 22.30 28.94 -15.72
N SER A 346 22.39 27.97 -16.62
CA SER A 346 23.65 27.23 -16.82
C SER A 346 23.68 26.80 -18.27
N LYS A 347 24.45 27.54 -19.08
CA LYS A 347 24.91 27.08 -20.38
C LYS A 347 26.08 26.08 -20.15
N PRO A 348 26.31 25.18 -21.12
CA PRO A 348 27.26 24.07 -21.01
C PRO A 348 28.69 24.49 -20.71
#